data_AF-A0A9D6YHP5-F1
#
_entry.id   AF-A0A9D6YHP5-F1
#
_cell.length_a   1.000
_cell.length_b   1.000
_cell.length_c   1.000
_cell.angle_alpha   90.00
_cell.angle_beta   90.00
_cell.angle_gamma   90.00
#
_symmetry.space_group_name_H-M   'P 1'
#
loop_
_entity.id
_entity.type
_entity.pdbx_description
1 polymer ?
#
loop_
_entity_poly.entity_id
_entity_poly.type
_entity_poly.pdbx_seq_one_letter_code
_entity_poly.pdbx_strand_id
1 'polypeptide(L)'
;MKITIFFGKKVYFHKTRRILDYHLSRAIKAFLIDKMDILLFPTNVEDYLKLNDNEILAWIINQNNFQDIFLNRKFFKKINQDSGDHPSEREIVIWEWLEDNLKREFSGDDFYFDRADKAPYKFEKPDSIQVVKKNNISLIERESKLVSLLTPINKRNVYASNDKREEISNFVDRFLRERRA
;
A
#
# COMPACT_ATOMS: atom_id res chain seq x y z
N MET A 1 9.37 -6.94 19.76
CA MET A 1 9.67 -7.18 18.33
C MET A 1 8.64 -8.06 17.59
N LYS A 2 8.08 -9.15 18.16
CA LYS A 2 6.87 -9.81 17.60
C LYS A 2 5.67 -8.86 17.46
N ILE A 3 5.54 -7.93 18.40
CA ILE A 3 4.46 -6.93 18.47
C ILE A 3 4.51 -5.99 17.26
N THR A 4 5.69 -5.50 16.87
CA THR A 4 5.85 -4.55 15.74
C THR A 4 5.47 -5.19 14.40
N ILE A 5 5.85 -6.46 14.16
CA ILE A 5 5.48 -7.19 12.94
C ILE A 5 3.97 -7.46 12.88
N PHE A 6 3.37 -7.77 14.04
CA PHE A 6 1.94 -8.01 14.14
C PHE A 6 1.13 -6.77 13.75
N PHE A 7 1.47 -5.60 14.30
CA PHE A 7 0.86 -4.32 13.90
C PHE A 7 1.12 -4.00 12.42
N GLY A 8 2.33 -4.25 11.92
CA GLY A 8 2.68 -4.18 10.50
C GLY A 8 1.67 -4.85 9.60
N LYS A 9 1.57 -6.17 9.72
CA LYS A 9 0.72 -6.98 8.84
C LYS A 9 -0.78 -6.73 9.07
N LYS A 10 -1.22 -6.57 10.31
CA LYS A 10 -2.64 -6.51 10.67
C LYS A 10 -3.26 -5.12 10.58
N VAL A 11 -2.46 -4.06 10.70
CA VAL A 11 -2.95 -2.67 10.69
C VAL A 11 -2.46 -1.97 9.43
N TYR A 12 -1.13 -1.83 9.26
CA TYR A 12 -0.55 -1.02 8.19
C TYR A 12 -0.69 -1.64 6.79
N PHE A 13 -0.49 -2.96 6.68
CA PHE A 13 -0.67 -3.71 5.43
C PHE A 13 -2.04 -4.37 5.31
N HIS A 14 -3.02 -3.93 6.12
CA HIS A 14 -4.37 -4.43 5.99
C HIS A 14 -4.97 -4.03 4.64
N LYS A 15 -5.53 -5.01 3.91
CA LYS A 15 -5.98 -4.81 2.53
C LYS A 15 -6.92 -3.62 2.35
N THR A 16 -7.85 -3.43 3.28
CA THR A 16 -8.82 -2.32 3.26
C THR A 16 -8.16 -0.98 3.56
N ARG A 17 -7.18 -0.95 4.47
CA ARG A 17 -6.46 0.29 4.79
C ARG A 17 -5.67 0.76 3.57
N ARG A 18 -4.92 -0.15 2.93
CA ARG A 18 -4.12 0.15 1.73
C ARG A 18 -4.95 0.76 0.60
N ILE A 19 -6.12 0.19 0.33
CA ILE A 19 -6.97 0.71 -0.75
C ILE A 19 -7.68 2.01 -0.40
N LEU A 20 -8.04 2.21 0.87
CA LEU A 20 -8.58 3.49 1.33
C LEU A 20 -7.51 4.59 1.29
N ASP A 21 -6.25 4.29 1.61
CA ASP A 21 -5.14 5.24 1.48
C ASP A 21 -4.92 5.66 0.03
N TYR A 22 -5.02 4.72 -0.91
CA TYR A 22 -4.98 5.02 -2.35
C TYR A 22 -6.08 6.00 -2.75
N HIS A 23 -7.34 5.69 -2.43
CA HIS A 23 -8.46 6.57 -2.77
C HIS A 23 -8.40 7.92 -2.04
N LEU A 24 -7.96 7.93 -0.78
CA LEU A 24 -7.79 9.15 0.00
C LEU A 24 -6.71 10.05 -0.62
N SER A 25 -5.60 9.46 -1.07
CA SER A 25 -4.55 10.23 -1.76
C SER A 25 -5.05 10.88 -3.06
N ARG A 26 -5.94 10.20 -3.80
CA ARG A 26 -6.61 10.78 -4.98
C ARG A 26 -7.55 11.91 -4.60
N ALA A 27 -8.36 11.71 -3.55
CA ALA A 27 -9.28 12.71 -3.06
C ALA A 27 -8.57 13.96 -2.56
N ILE A 28 -7.47 13.81 -1.79
CA ILE A 28 -6.66 14.94 -1.31
C ILE A 28 -6.06 15.72 -2.49
N LYS A 29 -5.51 15.03 -3.49
CA LYS A 29 -4.98 15.72 -4.69
C LYS A 29 -6.08 16.53 -5.39
N ALA A 30 -7.27 15.94 -5.56
CA ALA A 30 -8.39 16.64 -6.17
C ALA A 30 -8.88 17.83 -5.31
N PHE A 31 -8.89 17.68 -3.99
CA PHE A 31 -9.19 18.77 -3.05
C PHE A 31 -8.20 19.93 -3.19
N LEU A 32 -6.90 19.64 -3.23
CA LEU A 32 -5.85 20.66 -3.36
C LEU A 32 -5.97 21.44 -4.68
N ILE A 33 -6.31 20.75 -5.78
CA ILE A 33 -6.58 21.39 -7.07
C ILE A 33 -7.83 22.27 -6.99
N ASP A 34 -8.94 21.75 -6.44
CA ASP A 34 -10.22 22.47 -6.38
C ASP A 34 -10.20 23.69 -5.45
N LYS A 35 -9.55 23.59 -4.28
CA LYS A 35 -9.60 24.62 -3.24
C LYS A 35 -8.42 25.57 -3.22
N MET A 36 -7.29 25.14 -3.77
CA MET A 36 -6.04 25.88 -3.61
C MET A 36 -5.29 26.05 -4.93
N ASP A 37 -5.76 25.48 -6.04
CA ASP A 37 -5.11 25.51 -7.36
C ASP A 37 -3.64 25.02 -7.32
N ILE A 38 -3.37 24.00 -6.49
CA ILE A 38 -2.04 23.40 -6.33
C ILE A 38 -2.10 21.88 -6.45
N LEU A 39 -1.00 21.29 -6.91
CA LEU A 39 -0.84 19.84 -7.10
C LEU A 39 -0.20 19.12 -5.90
N LEU A 40 0.51 19.87 -5.06
CA LEU A 40 1.26 19.36 -3.90
C LEU A 40 0.82 20.11 -2.65
N PHE A 41 1.17 19.57 -1.48
CA PHE A 41 0.88 20.24 -0.22
C PHE A 41 1.51 21.64 -0.17
N PRO A 42 0.85 22.62 0.50
CA PRO A 42 1.40 23.96 0.67
C PRO A 42 2.78 23.92 1.32
N THR A 43 3.71 24.72 0.79
CA THR A 43 5.03 24.92 1.41
C THR A 43 5.01 25.99 2.50
N ASN A 44 4.00 26.86 2.49
CA ASN A 44 3.75 27.81 3.57
C ASN A 44 3.13 27.09 4.77
N VAL A 45 3.71 27.28 5.95
CA VAL A 45 3.28 26.60 7.18
C VAL A 45 1.86 26.99 7.58
N GLU A 46 1.48 28.26 7.45
CA GLU A 46 0.14 28.74 7.83
C GLU A 46 -0.95 28.13 6.95
N ASP A 47 -0.67 27.95 5.66
CA ASP A 47 -1.60 27.30 4.75
C ASP A 47 -1.66 25.78 4.97
N TYR A 48 -0.54 25.16 5.32
CA TYR A 48 -0.50 23.76 5.70
C TYR A 48 -1.29 23.48 6.99
N LEU A 49 -1.17 24.35 8.00
CA LEU A 49 -1.86 24.20 9.29
C LEU A 49 -3.37 24.34 9.20
N LYS A 50 -3.90 24.99 8.15
CA LYS A 50 -5.34 25.03 7.88
C LYS A 50 -5.87 23.68 7.44
N LEU A 51 -5.07 22.89 6.70
CA LEU A 51 -5.49 21.58 6.21
C LEU A 51 -5.76 20.63 7.38
N ASN A 52 -7.00 20.15 7.44
CA ASN A 52 -7.42 19.21 8.47
C ASN A 52 -8.46 18.22 7.93
N ASP A 53 -8.66 17.14 8.68
CA ASP A 53 -9.55 16.04 8.31
C ASP A 53 -10.99 16.53 8.09
N ASN A 54 -11.50 17.46 8.90
CA ASN A 54 -12.89 17.91 8.79
C ASN A 54 -13.13 18.62 7.46
N GLU A 55 -12.23 19.50 7.05
CA GLU A 55 -12.34 20.22 5.77
C GLU A 55 -12.29 19.28 4.58
N ILE A 56 -11.31 18.37 4.56
CA ILE A 56 -11.12 17.42 3.46
C ILE A 56 -12.29 16.45 3.39
N LEU A 57 -12.74 15.91 4.53
CA LEU A 57 -13.87 14.97 4.58
C LEU A 57 -15.19 15.66 4.22
N ALA A 58 -15.43 16.88 4.71
CA ALA A 58 -16.61 17.67 4.34
C ALA A 58 -16.63 17.98 2.85
N TRP A 59 -15.47 18.21 2.23
CA TRP A 59 -15.39 18.34 0.79
C TRP A 59 -15.70 17.01 0.08
N ILE A 60 -15.05 15.91 0.49
CA ILE A 60 -15.24 14.57 -0.10
C ILE A 60 -16.71 14.14 -0.16
N ILE A 61 -17.47 14.37 0.92
CA ILE A 61 -18.89 13.96 0.97
C ILE A 61 -19.77 14.72 -0.03
N ASN A 62 -19.32 15.88 -0.51
CA ASN A 62 -20.00 16.70 -1.51
C ASN A 62 -19.52 16.42 -2.95
N GLN A 63 -18.56 15.49 -3.14
CA GLN A 63 -18.02 15.13 -4.45
C GLN A 63 -18.50 13.75 -4.89
N ASN A 64 -19.35 13.69 -5.92
CA ASN A 64 -19.98 12.45 -6.38
C ASN A 64 -18.98 11.31 -6.66
N ASN A 65 -17.81 11.62 -7.21
CA ASN A 65 -16.77 10.65 -7.56
C ASN A 65 -16.05 10.03 -6.34
N PHE A 66 -16.01 10.73 -5.20
CA PHE A 66 -15.36 10.23 -3.98
C PHE A 66 -16.35 9.81 -2.90
N GLN A 67 -17.52 10.46 -2.82
CA GLN A 67 -18.56 10.18 -1.84
C GLN A 67 -18.94 8.68 -1.82
N ASP A 68 -19.15 8.08 -2.99
CA ASP A 68 -19.51 6.68 -3.14
C ASP A 68 -18.43 5.72 -2.59
N ILE A 69 -17.16 6.11 -2.71
CA ILE A 69 -16.02 5.32 -2.25
C ILE A 69 -16.01 5.26 -0.72
N PHE A 70 -16.19 6.39 -0.05
CA PHE A 70 -16.04 6.50 1.41
C PHE A 70 -17.35 6.24 2.19
N LEU A 71 -18.49 6.77 1.74
CA LEU A 71 -19.78 6.58 2.41
C LEU A 71 -20.41 5.23 2.07
N ASN A 72 -20.46 4.90 0.78
CA ASN A 72 -21.11 3.68 0.28
C ASN A 72 -20.15 2.49 0.17
N ARG A 73 -18.90 2.66 0.62
CA ARG A 73 -17.85 1.63 0.62
C ARG A 73 -17.63 1.00 -0.77
N LYS A 74 -17.82 1.77 -1.84
CA LYS A 74 -17.61 1.34 -3.24
C LYS A 74 -16.15 1.45 -3.68
N PHE A 75 -15.19 1.38 -2.75
CA PHE A 75 -13.76 1.30 -3.06
C PHE A 75 -13.41 -0.01 -3.79
N PHE A 76 -12.26 -0.01 -4.47
CA PHE A 76 -11.76 -1.17 -5.19
C PHE A 76 -11.57 -2.38 -4.27
N LYS A 77 -11.84 -3.57 -4.79
CA LYS A 77 -11.66 -4.82 -4.03
C LYS A 77 -10.40 -5.51 -4.48
N LYS A 78 -9.68 -6.06 -3.50
CA LYS A 78 -8.54 -6.92 -3.78
C LYS A 78 -9.01 -8.13 -4.60
N ILE A 79 -8.26 -8.49 -5.64
CA ILE A 79 -8.47 -9.74 -6.38
C ILE A 79 -8.00 -10.94 -5.54
N ASN A 80 -8.24 -12.16 -6.03
CA ASN A 80 -7.96 -13.36 -5.26
C ASN A 80 -6.45 -13.65 -5.17
N GLN A 81 -5.68 -13.26 -6.18
CA GLN A 81 -4.26 -13.51 -6.29
C GLN A 81 -3.45 -12.42 -5.58
N ASP A 82 -2.45 -12.84 -4.82
CA ASP A 82 -1.43 -11.97 -4.24
C ASP A 82 -0.07 -12.66 -4.22
N SER A 83 0.98 -11.86 -4.05
CA SER A 83 2.28 -12.41 -3.73
C SER A 83 2.30 -12.91 -2.29
N GLY A 84 3.29 -13.73 -1.96
CA GLY A 84 3.68 -13.96 -0.57
C GLY A 84 4.03 -12.63 0.13
N ASP A 85 4.09 -12.64 1.47
CA ASP A 85 4.51 -11.46 2.24
C ASP A 85 5.99 -11.12 2.00
N HIS A 86 6.80 -12.15 1.70
CA HIS A 86 8.22 -12.07 1.38
C HIS A 86 8.48 -12.79 0.05
N PRO A 87 8.04 -12.21 -1.09
CA PRO A 87 8.22 -12.84 -2.39
C PRO A 87 9.72 -12.92 -2.75
N SER A 88 10.10 -13.97 -3.47
CA SER A 88 11.46 -14.10 -4.02
C SER A 88 11.73 -13.04 -5.09
N GLU A 89 13.00 -12.77 -5.42
CA GLU A 89 13.35 -11.85 -6.52
C GLU A 89 12.71 -12.25 -7.86
N ARG A 90 12.70 -13.55 -8.17
CA ARG A 90 12.03 -14.07 -9.37
C ARG A 90 10.53 -13.79 -9.34
N GLU A 91 9.88 -13.96 -8.19
CA GLU A 91 8.46 -13.65 -8.03
C GLU A 91 8.21 -12.16 -8.21
N ILE A 92 9.05 -11.29 -7.63
CA ILE A 92 8.95 -9.83 -7.80
C ILE A 92 8.98 -9.45 -9.28
N VAL A 93 9.94 -9.97 -10.06
CA VAL A 93 10.03 -9.68 -11.50
C VAL A 93 8.75 -10.08 -12.25
N ILE A 94 8.17 -11.24 -11.92
CA ILE A 94 6.90 -11.69 -12.53
C ILE A 94 5.76 -10.71 -12.19
N TRP A 95 5.68 -10.24 -10.95
CA TRP A 95 4.68 -9.27 -10.52
C TRP A 95 4.88 -7.88 -11.16
N GLU A 96 6.12 -7.47 -11.39
CA GLU A 96 6.40 -6.21 -12.11
C GLU A 96 5.99 -6.30 -13.57
N TRP A 97 6.26 -7.42 -14.24
CA TRP A 97 5.72 -7.65 -15.58
C TRP A 97 4.21 -7.68 -15.59
N LEU A 98 3.57 -8.26 -14.56
CA LEU A 98 2.12 -8.23 -14.45
C LEU A 98 1.60 -6.78 -14.37
N GLU A 99 2.24 -5.92 -13.57
CA GLU A 99 1.87 -4.50 -13.49
C GLU A 99 1.92 -3.81 -14.86
N ASP A 100 2.97 -4.05 -15.63
CA ASP A 100 3.13 -3.45 -16.97
C ASP A 100 2.12 -4.01 -17.98
N ASN A 101 1.69 -5.26 -17.82
CA ASN A 101 0.63 -5.83 -18.64
C ASN A 101 -0.75 -5.26 -18.25
N LEU A 102 -1.03 -5.13 -16.95
CA LEU A 102 -2.27 -4.49 -16.48
C LEU A 102 -2.40 -3.06 -17.00
N LYS A 103 -1.32 -2.27 -16.97
CA LYS A 103 -1.31 -0.89 -17.50
C LYS A 103 -1.56 -0.79 -19.00
N ARG A 104 -1.29 -1.85 -19.76
CA ARG A 104 -1.52 -1.90 -21.21
C ARG A 104 -2.95 -2.29 -21.55
N GLU A 105 -3.53 -3.19 -20.76
CA GLU A 105 -4.85 -3.77 -21.02
C GLU A 105 -6.00 -3.02 -20.35
N PHE A 106 -5.75 -2.34 -19.24
CA PHE A 106 -6.78 -1.71 -18.41
C PHE A 106 -6.46 -0.23 -18.13
N SER A 107 -7.51 0.56 -17.90
CA SER A 107 -7.37 1.95 -17.48
C SER A 107 -6.84 2.04 -16.05
N GLY A 108 -6.17 3.15 -15.71
CA GLY A 108 -5.74 3.45 -14.33
C GLY A 108 -6.91 3.60 -13.34
N ASP A 109 -8.13 3.78 -13.85
CA ASP A 109 -9.36 3.78 -13.04
C ASP A 109 -9.98 2.39 -12.86
N ASP A 110 -9.47 1.37 -13.54
CA ASP A 110 -9.97 -0.01 -13.40
C ASP A 110 -9.24 -0.75 -12.28
N PHE A 111 -7.99 -0.38 -11.97
CA PHE A 111 -7.17 -1.10 -11.02
C PHE A 111 -6.17 -0.23 -10.24
N TYR A 112 -5.69 -0.77 -9.13
CA TYR A 112 -4.56 -0.25 -8.37
C TYR A 112 -3.60 -1.38 -8.04
N PHE A 113 -2.34 -1.23 -8.46
CA PHE A 113 -1.26 -2.15 -8.15
C PHE A 113 -0.52 -1.67 -6.90
N ASP A 114 -0.72 -2.37 -5.79
CA ASP A 114 -0.15 -2.02 -4.50
C ASP A 114 1.20 -2.70 -4.29
N ARG A 115 2.22 -1.90 -3.97
CA ARG A 115 3.54 -2.39 -3.57
C ARG A 115 3.80 -2.01 -2.10
N ALA A 116 4.08 -3.02 -1.27
CA ALA A 116 4.29 -2.81 0.17
C ALA A 116 5.56 -2.02 0.50
N ASP A 117 6.60 -2.14 -0.33
CA ASP A 117 7.86 -1.38 -0.23
C ASP A 117 7.69 0.14 -0.42
N LYS A 118 6.64 0.56 -1.12
CA LYS A 118 6.26 1.98 -1.30
C LYS A 118 5.36 2.50 -0.16
N ALA A 119 5.06 1.68 0.85
CA ALA A 119 4.30 2.14 2.01
C ALA A 119 5.12 3.18 2.80
N PRO A 120 4.46 4.19 3.41
CA PRO A 120 5.13 5.16 4.29
C PRO A 120 5.83 4.47 5.47
N TYR A 121 5.25 3.37 5.95
CA TYR A 121 5.84 2.51 6.96
C TYR A 121 6.64 1.40 6.29
N LYS A 122 7.94 1.62 6.11
CA LYS A 122 8.85 0.55 5.75
C LYS A 122 9.27 -0.19 7.01
N PHE A 123 9.07 -1.50 7.03
CA PHE A 123 9.76 -2.36 7.99
C PHE A 123 11.18 -2.55 7.50
N GLU A 124 11.96 -1.48 7.54
CA GLU A 124 13.41 -1.63 7.49
C GLU A 124 13.85 -2.42 8.72
N LYS A 125 14.98 -3.12 8.63
CA LYS A 125 15.56 -3.69 9.86
C LYS A 125 15.69 -2.51 10.83
N PRO A 126 15.13 -2.60 12.04
CA PRO A 126 15.31 -1.52 13.01
C PRO A 126 16.81 -1.26 13.14
N ASP A 127 17.19 -0.01 13.41
CA ASP A 127 18.55 0.30 13.83
C ASP A 127 18.99 -0.75 14.85
N SER A 128 20.14 -1.37 14.60
CA SER A 128 20.53 -2.59 15.31
C SER A 128 20.48 -2.35 16.81
N ILE A 129 19.52 -2.99 17.48
CA ILE A 129 19.32 -2.82 18.92
C ILE A 129 20.52 -3.46 19.62
N GLN A 130 21.20 -2.67 20.43
CA GLN A 130 22.33 -3.15 21.23
C GLN A 130 21.82 -3.96 22.44
N VAL A 131 22.47 -5.09 22.70
CA VAL A 131 22.26 -5.95 23.86
C VAL A 131 23.50 -5.85 24.73
N VAL A 132 23.29 -5.48 26.00
CA VAL A 132 24.36 -5.40 27.00
C VAL A 132 24.37 -6.69 27.83
N LYS A 133 25.50 -7.40 27.84
CA LYS A 133 25.67 -8.62 28.64
C LYS A 133 27.04 -8.60 29.31
N LYS A 134 27.05 -8.44 30.65
CA LYS A 134 28.25 -8.51 31.50
C LYS A 134 29.47 -7.78 30.89
N ASN A 135 29.31 -6.49 30.57
CA ASN A 135 30.30 -5.59 29.93
C ASN A 135 30.58 -5.79 28.43
N ASN A 136 29.90 -6.70 27.74
CA ASN A 136 29.95 -6.76 26.28
C ASN A 136 28.69 -6.16 25.65
N ILE A 137 28.88 -5.40 24.58
CA ILE A 137 27.82 -4.87 23.73
C ILE A 137 27.84 -5.68 22.43
N SER A 138 26.71 -6.28 22.10
CA SER A 138 26.49 -6.95 20.81
C SER A 138 25.16 -6.53 20.21
N LEU A 139 24.92 -6.87 18.94
CA LEU A 139 23.68 -6.54 18.26
C LEU A 139 22.66 -7.67 18.45
N ILE A 140 21.39 -7.31 18.61
CA ILE A 140 20.31 -8.27 18.88
C ILE A 140 20.19 -9.36 17.81
N GLU A 141 20.47 -9.04 16.55
CA GLU A 141 20.46 -10.00 15.44
C GLU A 141 21.60 -11.02 15.51
N ARG A 142 22.71 -10.71 16.19
CA ARG A 142 23.79 -11.67 16.45
C ARG A 142 23.44 -12.59 17.61
N GLU A 143 22.70 -12.09 18.59
CA GLU A 143 22.29 -12.83 19.78
C GLU A 143 21.00 -13.64 19.59
N SER A 144 20.17 -13.30 18.59
CA SER A 144 18.86 -13.91 18.39
C SER A 144 18.62 -14.32 16.94
N LYS A 145 18.59 -15.65 16.73
CA LYS A 145 18.24 -16.25 15.44
C LYS A 145 16.83 -15.88 14.96
N LEU A 146 15.90 -15.63 15.88
CA LEU A 146 14.56 -15.18 15.51
C LEU A 146 14.60 -13.79 14.88
N VAL A 147 15.42 -12.90 15.43
CA VAL A 147 15.56 -11.52 14.93
C VAL A 147 16.31 -11.48 13.62
N SER A 148 17.36 -12.28 13.46
CA SER A 148 18.16 -12.31 12.23
C SER A 148 17.38 -12.79 11.01
N LEU A 149 16.37 -13.64 11.20
CA LEU A 149 15.49 -14.16 10.15
C LEU A 149 14.37 -13.20 9.73
N LEU A 150 14.20 -12.07 10.42
CA LEU A 150 13.19 -11.10 10.04
C LEU A 150 13.58 -10.39 8.76
N THR A 151 12.67 -10.42 7.79
CA THR A 151 12.79 -9.72 6.52
C THR A 151 11.66 -8.70 6.37
N PRO A 152 11.90 -7.59 5.66
CA PRO A 152 10.85 -6.63 5.32
C PRO A 152 9.71 -7.30 4.56
N ILE A 153 8.48 -6.85 4.80
CA ILE A 153 7.33 -7.24 3.99
C ILE A 153 7.47 -6.54 2.63
N ASN A 154 7.46 -7.32 1.55
CA ASN A 154 7.59 -6.82 0.18
C ASN A 154 6.44 -7.30 -0.73
N LYS A 155 5.24 -7.38 -0.15
CA LYS A 155 4.04 -7.89 -0.81
C LYS A 155 3.63 -7.07 -2.03
N ARG A 156 3.03 -7.73 -3.01
CA ARG A 156 2.37 -7.19 -4.21
C ARG A 156 0.89 -7.60 -4.17
N ASN A 157 0.00 -6.64 -4.35
CA ASN A 157 -1.44 -6.89 -4.45
C ASN A 157 -2.02 -6.14 -5.64
N VAL A 158 -3.10 -6.67 -6.20
CA VAL A 158 -3.92 -5.96 -7.17
C VAL A 158 -5.30 -5.73 -6.58
N TYR A 159 -5.78 -4.51 -6.72
CA TYR A 159 -7.13 -4.09 -6.39
C TYR A 159 -7.81 -3.68 -7.68
N ALA A 160 -9.08 -4.03 -7.84
CA ALA A 160 -9.86 -3.75 -9.04
C ALA A 160 -11.16 -3.03 -8.68
N SER A 161 -11.64 -2.20 -9.59
CA SER A 161 -12.99 -1.64 -9.54
C SER A 161 -14.03 -2.77 -9.46
N ASN A 162 -15.20 -2.48 -8.89
CA ASN A 162 -16.19 -3.54 -8.65
C ASN A 162 -16.70 -4.16 -9.95
N ASP A 163 -16.77 -3.37 -11.02
CA ASP A 163 -17.21 -3.74 -12.36
C ASP A 163 -16.13 -4.50 -13.16
N LYS A 164 -14.84 -4.16 -12.99
CA LYS A 164 -13.73 -4.86 -13.68
C LYS A 164 -13.11 -6.01 -12.89
N ARG A 165 -13.58 -6.26 -11.67
CA ARG A 165 -12.95 -7.21 -10.73
C ARG A 165 -12.77 -8.60 -11.31
N GLU A 166 -13.81 -9.15 -11.93
CA GLU A 166 -13.79 -10.51 -12.47
C GLU A 166 -12.85 -10.60 -13.69
N GLU A 167 -12.96 -9.65 -14.60
CA GLU A 167 -12.12 -9.54 -15.79
C GLU A 167 -10.62 -9.46 -15.43
N ILE A 168 -10.27 -8.56 -14.51
CA ILE A 168 -8.89 -8.40 -14.03
C ILE A 168 -8.42 -9.64 -13.26
N SER A 169 -9.27 -10.26 -12.43
CA SER A 169 -8.90 -11.49 -11.71
C SER A 169 -8.57 -12.61 -12.69
N ASN A 170 -9.39 -12.80 -13.72
CA ASN A 170 -9.17 -13.82 -14.76
C ASN A 170 -7.90 -13.54 -15.57
N PHE A 171 -7.65 -12.27 -15.90
CA PHE A 171 -6.43 -11.84 -16.58
C PHE A 171 -5.18 -12.20 -15.76
N VAL A 172 -5.16 -11.83 -14.48
CA VAL A 172 -4.05 -12.10 -13.56
C VAL A 172 -3.85 -13.61 -13.40
N ASP A 173 -4.92 -14.37 -13.23
CA ASP A 173 -4.86 -15.83 -13.11
C ASP A 173 -4.27 -16.51 -14.33
N ARG A 174 -4.63 -16.06 -15.53
CA ARG A 174 -4.06 -16.57 -16.78
C ARG A 174 -2.57 -16.23 -16.87
N PHE A 175 -2.23 -14.96 -16.66
CA PHE A 175 -0.85 -14.47 -16.73
C PHE A 175 0.11 -15.23 -15.80
N LEU A 176 -0.33 -15.48 -14.55
CA LEU A 176 0.48 -16.20 -13.55
C LEU A 176 0.58 -17.70 -13.85
N ARG A 177 -0.47 -18.32 -14.40
CA ARG A 177 -0.44 -19.76 -14.77
C ARG A 177 0.58 -20.03 -15.88
N GLU A 178 0.59 -19.20 -16.92
CA GLU A 178 1.52 -19.32 -18.06
C GLU A 178 3.00 -19.22 -17.68
N ARG A 179 3.31 -18.60 -16.53
CA ARG A 179 4.70 -18.36 -16.07
C ARG A 179 5.11 -19.25 -14.90
N ARG A 180 4.20 -20.09 -14.41
CA ARG A 180 4.47 -21.14 -13.41
C ARG A 180 4.72 -22.50 -14.05
N ALA A 181 4.25 -22.69 -15.29
CA ALA A 181 4.66 -23.80 -16.16
C ALA A 181 6.10 -23.61 -16.64
#